data_AF-A0A2M6Y9Z1-F1
#
_entry.id   AF-A0A2M6Y9Z1-F1
#
_cell.length_a   1.000
_cell.length_b   1.000
_cell.length_c   1.000
_cell.angle_alpha   90.00
_cell.angle_beta   90.00
_cell.angle_gamma   90.00
#
_symmetry.space_group_name_H-M   'P 1'
#
loop_
_entity.id
_entity.type
_entity.pdbx_description
1 polymer ?
#
loop_
_entity_poly.entity_id
_entity_poly.type
_entity_poly.pdbx_seq_one_letter_code
_entity_poly.pdbx_strand_id
1 'polypeptide(L)'
;MQATWGKLLEEKTKGKFRFEWYWAQSLAKALDIYDGVKGGLYPAGINAVFTYHPKTWPIYQLVELPILFGTNGMAHGLVRYEMYHTVPELKAEIEGSGIRPLWHSAYEPTCFMSKVPIEKWEDLKGLRIGTKGPLAEWVKLGGAVPMGITTYEYYEALQKGTVDAVTSYPTTFGAFKLAEVAKYANKSPLQVYCTMGIINPDVYKKLPAEFQQLLDEAWILYQKWTYEAQWEMVDSELERLHKENGLTVLECTPEEYARWREQAQLVWEKYITGLEAQGVDARGILNTYESLYKKYANYTPKQIYERYAELYKKFYGRDLTYLREEILGDKKYLEYKEMLGIK
;
A
#
# COMPACT_ATOMS: atom_id res chain seq x y z
N MET A 1 14.41 -0.14 4.31
CA MET A 1 13.34 -1.16 4.37
C MET A 1 13.63 -2.38 3.51
N GLN A 2 13.40 -2.34 2.20
CA GLN A 2 13.54 -3.49 1.31
C GLN A 2 15.00 -4.02 1.21
N ALA A 3 16.00 -3.12 1.13
CA ALA A 3 17.41 -3.54 1.16
C ALA A 3 17.83 -4.20 2.49
N THR A 4 17.34 -3.69 3.62
CA THR A 4 17.59 -4.25 4.96
C THR A 4 16.99 -5.64 5.09
N TRP A 5 15.75 -5.80 4.59
CA TRP A 5 15.08 -7.09 4.45
C TRP A 5 15.93 -8.05 3.61
N GLY A 6 16.39 -7.63 2.43
CA GLY A 6 17.25 -8.45 1.57
C GLY A 6 18.52 -8.92 2.29
N LYS A 7 19.27 -7.99 2.90
CA LYS A 7 20.52 -8.30 3.64
C LYS A 7 20.32 -9.33 4.75
N LEU A 8 19.24 -9.21 5.52
CA LEU A 8 18.93 -10.20 6.57
C LEU A 8 18.76 -11.61 5.98
N LEU A 9 18.14 -11.73 4.81
CA LEU A 9 17.99 -13.01 4.13
C LEU A 9 19.33 -13.53 3.61
N GLU A 10 20.19 -12.66 3.09
CA GLU A 10 21.54 -13.06 2.68
C GLU A 10 22.33 -13.60 3.88
N GLU A 11 22.27 -12.92 5.04
CA GLU A 11 22.94 -13.35 6.27
C GLU A 11 22.42 -14.71 6.76
N LYS A 12 21.08 -14.87 6.84
CA LYS A 12 20.43 -16.13 7.28
C LYS A 12 20.77 -17.31 6.37
N THR A 13 20.98 -17.05 5.08
CA THR A 13 21.36 -18.07 4.10
C THR A 13 22.87 -18.21 3.91
N LYS A 14 23.69 -17.48 4.69
CA LYS A 14 25.15 -17.44 4.53
C LYS A 14 25.57 -17.09 3.08
N GLY A 15 24.83 -16.17 2.47
CA GLY A 15 25.04 -15.67 1.12
C GLY A 15 24.62 -16.61 -0.01
N LYS A 16 23.89 -17.71 0.29
CA LYS A 16 23.35 -18.61 -0.74
C LYS A 16 22.15 -18.03 -1.48
N PHE A 17 21.46 -17.08 -0.87
CA PHE A 17 20.35 -16.34 -1.46
C PHE A 17 20.67 -14.86 -1.40
N ARG A 18 20.68 -14.17 -2.56
CA ARG A 18 21.12 -12.78 -2.67
C ARG A 18 20.15 -11.96 -3.50
N PHE A 19 20.08 -10.67 -3.20
CA PHE A 19 19.26 -9.71 -3.91
C PHE A 19 20.12 -8.63 -4.55
N GLU A 20 19.97 -8.48 -5.87
CA GLU A 20 20.49 -7.33 -6.58
C GLU A 20 19.36 -6.30 -6.74
N TRP A 21 19.56 -5.11 -6.16
CA TRP A 21 18.51 -4.10 -6.07
C TRP A 21 18.68 -3.01 -7.12
N TYR A 22 17.59 -2.73 -7.83
CA TYR A 22 17.53 -1.68 -8.85
C TYR A 22 16.53 -0.58 -8.42
N TRP A 23 17.06 0.57 -8.01
CA TRP A 23 16.28 1.68 -7.45
C TRP A 23 15.93 2.74 -8.49
N ALA A 24 14.95 3.59 -8.16
CA ALA A 24 14.59 4.77 -8.96
C ALA A 24 14.32 4.45 -10.45
N GLN A 25 13.68 3.31 -10.71
CA GLN A 25 13.35 2.84 -12.06
C GLN A 25 14.58 2.63 -12.97
N SER A 26 15.74 2.28 -12.40
CA SER A 26 16.99 2.05 -13.16
C SER A 26 16.94 0.79 -14.04
N LEU A 27 16.14 -0.21 -13.65
CA LEU A 27 15.93 -1.45 -14.43
C LEU A 27 14.64 -1.41 -15.26
N ALA A 28 13.53 -1.02 -14.64
CA ALA A 28 12.21 -0.99 -15.28
C ALA A 28 11.40 0.21 -14.78
N LYS A 29 10.55 0.77 -15.66
CA LYS A 29 9.60 1.81 -15.27
C LYS A 29 8.47 1.22 -14.45
N ALA A 30 7.85 2.03 -13.60
CA ALA A 30 6.83 1.57 -12.66
C ALA A 30 5.66 0.81 -13.33
N LEU A 31 5.26 1.23 -14.54
CA LEU A 31 4.21 0.58 -15.33
C LEU A 31 4.66 -0.74 -15.99
N ASP A 32 5.96 -0.96 -16.14
CA ASP A 32 6.49 -2.14 -16.84
C ASP A 32 6.86 -3.29 -15.88
N ILE A 33 6.83 -3.04 -14.56
CA ILE A 33 7.24 -4.01 -13.53
C ILE A 33 6.42 -5.30 -13.63
N TYR A 34 5.10 -5.16 -13.76
CA TYR A 34 4.20 -6.31 -13.83
C TYR A 34 4.50 -7.18 -15.06
N ASP A 35 4.55 -6.59 -16.24
CA ASP A 35 4.76 -7.33 -17.48
C ASP A 35 6.17 -7.94 -17.56
N GLY A 36 7.18 -7.27 -17.01
CA GLY A 36 8.54 -7.80 -16.94
C GLY A 36 8.69 -9.02 -16.03
N VAL A 37 8.04 -9.03 -14.86
CA VAL A 37 8.02 -10.20 -13.96
C VAL A 37 7.22 -11.34 -14.57
N LYS A 38 6.02 -11.04 -15.10
CA LYS A 38 5.17 -12.02 -15.78
C LYS A 38 5.90 -12.69 -16.94
N GLY A 39 6.58 -11.90 -17.77
CA GLY A 39 7.38 -12.38 -18.89
C GLY A 39 8.70 -13.05 -18.52
N GLY A 40 9.11 -12.98 -17.24
CA GLY A 40 10.33 -13.59 -16.74
C GLY A 40 11.62 -12.83 -17.12
N LEU A 41 11.52 -11.55 -17.51
CA LEU A 41 12.69 -10.70 -17.78
C LEU A 41 13.54 -10.51 -16.52
N TYR A 42 12.90 -10.46 -15.35
CA TYR A 42 13.54 -10.50 -14.05
C TYR A 42 12.68 -11.32 -13.07
N PRO A 43 13.30 -11.96 -12.06
CA PRO A 43 12.61 -12.89 -11.15
C PRO A 43 11.43 -12.27 -10.41
N ALA A 44 11.61 -11.07 -9.88
CA ALA A 44 10.71 -10.44 -8.94
C ALA A 44 10.70 -8.93 -9.12
N GLY A 45 9.59 -8.32 -8.72
CA GLY A 45 9.37 -6.88 -8.76
C GLY A 45 8.67 -6.43 -7.51
N ILE A 46 8.99 -5.21 -7.06
CA ILE A 46 8.30 -4.56 -5.95
C ILE A 46 7.46 -3.41 -6.50
N ASN A 47 6.41 -3.05 -5.77
CA ASN A 47 5.48 -1.99 -6.14
C ASN A 47 4.69 -2.31 -7.42
N ALA A 48 4.23 -3.56 -7.56
CA ALA A 48 3.11 -3.84 -8.44
C ALA A 48 1.88 -3.18 -7.80
N VAL A 49 1.56 -1.97 -8.24
CA VAL A 49 0.45 -1.17 -7.72
C VAL A 49 -0.80 -1.52 -8.53
N PHE A 50 -1.86 -1.97 -7.85
CA PHE A 50 -3.10 -2.39 -8.52
C PHE A 50 -3.72 -1.27 -9.36
N THR A 51 -3.69 -0.03 -8.86
CA THR A 51 -4.21 1.15 -9.56
C THR A 51 -3.44 1.54 -10.83
N TYR A 52 -2.25 1.00 -11.08
CA TYR A 52 -1.57 1.18 -12.37
C TYR A 52 -2.07 0.23 -13.45
N HIS A 53 -2.69 -0.89 -13.06
CA HIS A 53 -3.23 -1.89 -13.97
C HIS A 53 -4.70 -2.21 -13.63
N PRO A 54 -5.61 -1.22 -13.67
CA PRO A 54 -6.98 -1.39 -13.21
C PRO A 54 -7.77 -2.44 -14.00
N LYS A 55 -7.39 -2.69 -15.26
CA LYS A 55 -7.98 -3.75 -16.09
C LYS A 55 -7.50 -5.15 -15.73
N THR A 56 -6.30 -5.26 -15.15
CA THR A 56 -5.70 -6.55 -14.75
C THR A 56 -6.28 -7.02 -13.43
N TRP A 57 -6.57 -6.09 -12.51
CA TRP A 57 -7.05 -6.41 -11.17
C TRP A 57 -8.32 -5.62 -10.78
N PRO A 58 -9.43 -5.77 -11.52
CA PRO A 58 -10.69 -5.06 -11.24
C PRO A 58 -11.31 -5.39 -9.87
N ILE A 59 -11.21 -6.63 -9.37
CA ILE A 59 -11.78 -7.06 -8.09
C ILE A 59 -10.95 -6.52 -6.92
N TYR A 60 -9.62 -6.53 -7.01
CA TYR A 60 -8.75 -5.92 -5.99
C TYR A 60 -8.97 -4.41 -5.82
N GLN A 61 -9.57 -3.71 -6.78
CA GLN A 61 -9.95 -2.30 -6.58
C GLN A 61 -11.03 -2.12 -5.50
N LEU A 62 -11.86 -3.15 -5.20
CA LEU A 62 -12.84 -3.10 -4.10
C LEU A 62 -12.16 -2.92 -2.74
N VAL A 63 -10.98 -3.49 -2.56
CA VAL A 63 -10.24 -3.43 -1.29
C VAL A 63 -9.33 -2.21 -1.20
N GLU A 64 -9.41 -1.31 -2.19
CA GLU A 64 -8.74 -0.01 -2.26
C GLU A 64 -9.74 1.13 -2.40
N LEU A 65 -11.02 0.91 -2.10
CA LEU A 65 -12.01 1.97 -2.19
C LEU A 65 -11.66 3.16 -1.27
N PRO A 66 -12.06 4.39 -1.64
CA PRO A 66 -11.77 5.59 -0.85
C PRO A 66 -12.43 5.51 0.53
N ILE A 67 -11.74 5.97 1.57
CA ILE A 67 -12.21 6.17 2.95
C ILE A 67 -12.86 4.89 3.52
N LEU A 68 -12.26 3.73 3.24
CA LEU A 68 -12.84 2.41 3.42
C LEU A 68 -13.20 2.03 4.88
N PHE A 69 -12.34 1.28 5.56
CA PHE A 69 -12.58 0.85 6.94
C PHE A 69 -11.35 1.23 7.75
N GLY A 70 -11.46 2.26 8.58
CA GLY A 70 -10.37 2.75 9.43
C GLY A 70 -9.06 3.03 8.70
N THR A 71 -7.96 3.12 9.46
CA THR A 71 -6.64 3.54 8.98
C THR A 71 -5.51 2.59 9.35
N ASN A 72 -5.79 1.50 10.08
CA ASN A 72 -4.76 0.57 10.54
C ASN A 72 -4.24 -0.26 9.35
N GLY A 73 -3.11 0.18 8.78
CA GLY A 73 -2.40 -0.48 7.70
C GLY A 73 -2.08 -1.96 7.95
N MET A 74 -1.62 -2.37 9.15
CA MET A 74 -1.36 -3.81 9.40
C MET A 74 -2.63 -4.63 9.30
N ALA A 75 -3.74 -4.12 9.84
CA ALA A 75 -5.03 -4.78 9.75
C ALA A 75 -5.43 -4.91 8.27
N HIS A 76 -5.33 -3.84 7.47
CA HIS A 76 -5.58 -3.92 6.02
C HIS A 76 -4.69 -4.95 5.31
N GLY A 77 -3.41 -5.00 5.65
CA GLY A 77 -2.47 -6.00 5.09
C GLY A 77 -2.88 -7.43 5.45
N LEU A 78 -3.21 -7.69 6.72
CA LEU A 78 -3.63 -9.01 7.19
C LEU A 78 -4.97 -9.45 6.61
N VAL A 79 -5.95 -8.54 6.51
CA VAL A 79 -7.23 -8.80 5.83
C VAL A 79 -6.98 -9.25 4.40
N ARG A 80 -6.14 -8.53 3.66
CA ARG A 80 -5.83 -8.84 2.24
C ARG A 80 -5.12 -10.18 2.09
N TYR A 81 -4.16 -10.47 2.98
CA TYR A 81 -3.49 -11.76 2.99
C TYR A 81 -4.48 -12.91 3.24
N GLU A 82 -5.34 -12.78 4.25
CA GLU A 82 -6.35 -13.81 4.54
C GLU A 82 -7.33 -13.96 3.38
N MET A 83 -7.83 -12.87 2.83
CA MET A 83 -8.77 -12.88 1.70
C MET A 83 -8.16 -13.43 0.42
N TYR A 84 -6.88 -13.19 0.13
CA TYR A 84 -6.20 -13.84 -0.99
C TYR A 84 -6.28 -15.37 -0.90
N HIS A 85 -6.32 -15.94 0.31
CA HIS A 85 -6.42 -17.38 0.51
C HIS A 85 -7.85 -17.89 0.71
N THR A 86 -8.79 -17.05 1.16
CA THR A 86 -10.15 -17.47 1.53
C THR A 86 -11.24 -17.02 0.56
N VAL A 87 -10.96 -16.04 -0.31
CA VAL A 87 -11.90 -15.52 -1.32
C VAL A 87 -11.44 -15.98 -2.71
N PRO A 88 -12.13 -16.95 -3.33
CA PRO A 88 -11.73 -17.54 -4.61
C PRO A 88 -11.54 -16.52 -5.73
N GLU A 89 -12.37 -15.48 -5.79
CA GLU A 89 -12.36 -14.44 -6.81
C GLU A 89 -11.06 -13.62 -6.78
N LEU A 90 -10.63 -13.20 -5.59
CA LEU A 90 -9.37 -12.48 -5.40
C LEU A 90 -8.18 -13.38 -5.75
N LYS A 91 -8.20 -14.64 -5.29
CA LYS A 91 -7.13 -15.60 -5.63
C LYS A 91 -7.02 -15.81 -7.14
N ALA A 92 -8.15 -16.07 -7.81
CA ALA A 92 -8.23 -16.34 -9.23
C ALA A 92 -7.76 -15.13 -10.05
N GLU A 93 -8.08 -13.90 -9.63
CA GLU A 93 -7.64 -12.69 -10.31
C GLU A 93 -6.10 -12.54 -10.28
N ILE A 94 -5.48 -12.74 -9.11
CA ILE A 94 -4.02 -12.65 -8.97
C ILE A 94 -3.32 -13.79 -9.72
N GLU A 95 -3.72 -15.03 -9.50
CA GLU A 95 -3.07 -16.18 -10.13
C GLU A 95 -3.29 -16.19 -11.65
N GLY A 96 -4.48 -15.78 -12.09
CA GLY A 96 -4.84 -15.61 -13.50
C GLY A 96 -4.06 -14.50 -14.20
N SER A 97 -3.47 -13.54 -13.46
CA SER A 97 -2.62 -12.52 -14.04
C SER A 97 -1.18 -13.00 -14.32
N GLY A 98 -0.84 -14.25 -14.01
CA GLY A 98 0.43 -14.88 -14.37
C GLY A 98 1.60 -14.54 -13.44
N ILE A 99 1.29 -14.05 -12.24
CA ILE A 99 2.27 -13.69 -11.20
C ILE A 99 1.92 -14.39 -9.90
N ARG A 100 2.93 -14.58 -9.05
CA ARG A 100 2.73 -15.02 -7.67
C ARG A 100 2.94 -13.83 -6.73
N PRO A 101 2.02 -13.56 -5.80
CA PRO A 101 2.29 -12.62 -4.72
C PRO A 101 3.40 -13.19 -3.84
N LEU A 102 4.47 -12.43 -3.68
CA LEU A 102 5.41 -12.60 -2.57
C LEU A 102 4.81 -12.02 -1.29
N TRP A 103 4.09 -10.89 -1.40
CA TRP A 103 3.44 -10.26 -0.26
C TRP A 103 2.32 -9.28 -0.61
N HIS A 104 1.49 -8.94 0.38
CA HIS A 104 0.40 -7.95 0.30
C HIS A 104 0.60 -6.82 1.31
N SER A 105 1.45 -5.84 1.03
CA SER A 105 1.64 -4.72 1.97
C SER A 105 0.50 -3.71 1.87
N ALA A 106 0.26 -3.01 2.96
CA ALA A 106 -0.61 -1.84 3.02
C ALA A 106 0.24 -0.70 3.57
N TYR A 107 0.15 0.45 2.91
CA TYR A 107 0.83 1.65 3.36
C TYR A 107 0.02 2.39 4.41
N GLU A 108 0.60 3.44 4.94
CA GLU A 108 -0.16 4.50 5.57
C GLU A 108 -1.26 5.04 4.63
N PRO A 109 -2.37 5.59 5.16
CA PRO A 109 -3.36 6.24 4.36
C PRO A 109 -2.76 7.42 3.59
N THR A 110 -3.19 7.58 2.35
CA THR A 110 -2.91 8.81 1.63
C THR A 110 -3.71 9.97 2.16
N CYS A 111 -3.18 11.15 1.93
CA CYS A 111 -3.85 12.40 2.21
C CYS A 111 -3.54 13.38 1.06
N PHE A 112 -4.06 14.61 1.14
CA PHE A 112 -3.82 15.61 0.10
C PHE A 112 -2.50 16.34 0.34
N MET A 113 -1.75 16.59 -0.73
CA MET A 113 -0.68 17.60 -0.80
C MET A 113 -1.02 18.59 -1.91
N SER A 114 -1.15 19.87 -1.57
CA SER A 114 -1.79 20.84 -2.46
C SER A 114 -1.17 22.23 -2.40
N LYS A 115 -1.35 22.97 -3.51
CA LYS A 115 -0.95 24.38 -3.63
C LYS A 115 -1.96 25.32 -2.98
N VAL A 116 -3.19 24.86 -2.80
CA VAL A 116 -4.32 25.58 -2.19
C VAL A 116 -4.89 24.75 -1.03
N PRO A 117 -5.53 25.36 -0.02
CA PRO A 117 -6.19 24.61 1.05
C PRO A 117 -7.34 23.77 0.50
N ILE A 118 -7.50 22.56 1.06
CA ILE A 118 -8.61 21.64 0.77
C ILE A 118 -9.12 21.18 2.14
N GLU A 119 -10.20 21.76 2.65
CA GLU A 119 -10.73 21.48 3.99
C GLU A 119 -12.14 20.90 3.95
N LYS A 120 -12.92 21.26 2.92
CA LYS A 120 -14.29 20.82 2.71
C LYS A 120 -14.51 20.29 1.30
N TRP A 121 -15.59 19.55 1.12
CA TRP A 121 -15.97 18.89 -0.12
C TRP A 121 -16.00 19.85 -1.31
N GLU A 122 -16.50 21.07 -1.11
CA GLU A 122 -16.60 22.09 -2.16
C GLU A 122 -15.25 22.55 -2.69
N ASP A 123 -14.17 22.43 -1.91
CA ASP A 123 -12.84 22.89 -2.31
C ASP A 123 -12.24 22.02 -3.41
N LEU A 124 -12.77 20.81 -3.64
CA LEU A 124 -12.35 19.94 -4.74
C LEU A 124 -12.75 20.49 -6.12
N LYS A 125 -13.78 21.34 -6.18
CA LYS A 125 -14.40 21.76 -7.44
C LYS A 125 -13.41 22.51 -8.34
N GLY A 126 -13.17 21.95 -9.52
CA GLY A 126 -12.30 22.53 -10.55
C GLY A 126 -10.80 22.29 -10.33
N LEU A 127 -10.39 21.69 -9.22
CA LEU A 127 -8.98 21.36 -8.98
C LEU A 127 -8.51 20.25 -9.90
N ARG A 128 -7.31 20.37 -10.46
CA ARG A 128 -6.63 19.29 -11.18
C ARG A 128 -5.85 18.48 -10.16
N ILE A 129 -6.24 17.22 -9.93
CA ILE A 129 -5.68 16.41 -8.85
C ILE A 129 -4.94 15.21 -9.43
N GLY A 130 -3.63 15.12 -9.18
CA GLY A 130 -2.84 13.93 -9.47
C GLY A 130 -3.27 12.77 -8.59
N THR A 131 -4.05 11.83 -9.15
CA THR A 131 -4.60 10.68 -8.44
C THR A 131 -5.01 9.57 -9.42
N LYS A 132 -5.40 8.41 -8.90
CA LYS A 132 -5.63 7.19 -9.69
C LYS A 132 -6.64 6.26 -9.04
N GLY A 133 -7.10 5.26 -9.81
CA GLY A 133 -8.00 4.21 -9.34
C GLY A 133 -9.32 4.75 -8.76
N PRO A 134 -9.90 4.07 -7.76
CA PRO A 134 -11.16 4.50 -7.14
C PRO A 134 -11.14 5.92 -6.55
N LEU A 135 -9.99 6.39 -6.06
CA LEU A 135 -9.87 7.73 -5.50
C LEU A 135 -10.00 8.82 -6.58
N ALA A 136 -9.63 8.53 -7.82
CA ALA A 136 -9.87 9.43 -8.96
C ALA A 136 -11.36 9.64 -9.23
N GLU A 137 -12.17 8.59 -9.10
CA GLU A 137 -13.62 8.70 -9.23
C GLU A 137 -14.23 9.50 -8.07
N TRP A 138 -13.69 9.35 -6.86
CA TRP A 138 -14.14 10.11 -5.69
C TRP A 138 -13.90 11.60 -5.81
N VAL A 139 -12.68 12.04 -6.15
CA VAL A 139 -12.41 13.48 -6.33
C VAL A 139 -13.23 14.07 -7.48
N LYS A 140 -13.51 13.27 -8.52
CA LYS A 140 -14.36 13.66 -9.65
C LYS A 140 -15.82 13.91 -9.22
N LEU A 141 -16.35 13.16 -8.26
CA LEU A 141 -17.68 13.45 -7.68
C LEU A 141 -17.71 14.83 -7.00
N GLY A 142 -16.59 15.26 -6.41
CA GLY A 142 -16.42 16.61 -5.86
C GLY A 142 -16.22 17.71 -6.90
N GLY A 143 -16.23 17.36 -8.20
CA GLY A 143 -16.02 18.29 -9.31
C GLY A 143 -14.56 18.58 -9.64
N ALA A 144 -13.61 17.83 -9.08
CA ALA A 144 -12.21 17.88 -9.49
C ALA A 144 -11.99 17.22 -10.86
N VAL A 145 -10.84 17.53 -11.47
CA VAL A 145 -10.35 16.91 -12.70
C VAL A 145 -9.19 15.97 -12.32
N PRO A 146 -9.41 14.65 -12.21
CA PRO A 146 -8.33 13.73 -11.86
C PRO A 146 -7.33 13.60 -13.03
N MET A 147 -6.05 13.65 -12.67
CA MET A 147 -4.91 13.51 -13.59
C MET A 147 -4.16 12.23 -13.25
N GLY A 148 -4.16 11.26 -14.17
CA GLY A 148 -3.47 9.99 -14.01
C GLY A 148 -1.97 10.15 -14.22
N ILE A 149 -1.25 10.53 -13.16
CA ILE A 149 0.21 10.66 -13.14
C ILE A 149 0.83 9.79 -12.05
N THR A 150 2.08 9.40 -12.21
CA THR A 150 2.81 8.59 -11.23
C THR A 150 3.45 9.48 -10.17
N THR A 151 3.81 8.88 -9.02
CA THR A 151 4.49 9.59 -7.92
C THR A 151 5.78 10.30 -8.37
N TYR A 152 6.47 9.76 -9.38
CA TYR A 152 7.69 10.35 -9.93
C TYR A 152 7.44 11.64 -10.72
N GLU A 153 6.20 11.90 -11.14
CA GLU A 153 5.80 13.10 -11.90
C GLU A 153 5.22 14.19 -10.98
N TYR A 154 4.91 13.88 -9.71
CA TYR A 154 4.19 14.77 -8.80
C TYR A 154 4.89 16.12 -8.60
N TYR A 155 6.20 16.11 -8.33
CA TYR A 155 6.96 17.35 -8.09
C TYR A 155 6.89 18.29 -9.30
N GLU A 156 7.22 17.78 -10.48
CA GLU A 156 7.23 18.56 -11.72
C GLU A 156 5.83 19.07 -12.07
N ALA A 157 4.80 18.24 -11.89
CA ALA A 157 3.42 18.62 -12.17
C ALA A 157 2.91 19.73 -11.22
N LEU A 158 3.23 19.65 -9.92
CA LEU A 158 2.91 20.69 -8.94
C LEU A 158 3.69 21.98 -9.22
N GLN A 159 4.99 21.86 -9.51
CA GLN A 159 5.88 22.98 -9.80
C GLN A 159 5.40 23.76 -11.02
N LYS A 160 5.13 23.07 -12.13
CA LYS A 160 4.61 23.66 -13.38
C LYS A 160 3.15 24.11 -13.25
N GLY A 161 2.44 23.69 -12.20
CA GLY A 161 1.03 23.98 -12.01
C GLY A 161 0.14 23.32 -13.05
N THR A 162 0.54 22.15 -13.57
CA THR A 162 -0.34 21.30 -14.37
C THR A 162 -1.33 20.53 -13.50
N VAL A 163 -0.98 20.31 -12.23
CA VAL A 163 -1.90 19.89 -11.15
C VAL A 163 -1.87 20.89 -10.00
N ASP A 164 -2.99 20.99 -9.29
CA ASP A 164 -3.19 21.85 -8.12
C ASP A 164 -2.98 21.08 -6.81
N ALA A 165 -3.19 19.76 -6.84
CA ALA A 165 -2.96 18.85 -5.74
C ALA A 165 -2.55 17.46 -6.22
N VAL A 166 -2.00 16.65 -5.32
CA VAL A 166 -1.80 15.21 -5.50
C VAL A 166 -2.28 14.45 -4.27
N THR A 167 -2.66 13.19 -4.45
CA THR A 167 -2.95 12.28 -3.33
C THR A 167 -1.78 11.34 -3.14
N SER A 168 -1.14 11.37 -1.96
CA SER A 168 -0.03 10.46 -1.63
C SER A 168 0.13 10.33 -0.11
N TYR A 169 1.12 9.56 0.30
CA TYR A 169 1.48 9.42 1.71
C TYR A 169 2.33 10.60 2.22
N PRO A 170 2.21 10.98 3.51
CA PRO A 170 3.09 11.95 4.16
C PRO A 170 4.58 11.68 3.95
N THR A 171 5.02 10.42 4.10
CA THR A 171 6.42 10.02 3.89
C THR A 171 6.91 10.29 2.45
N THR A 172 6.00 10.21 1.47
CA THR A 172 6.30 10.52 0.07
C THR A 172 6.47 12.02 -0.15
N PHE A 173 5.77 12.86 0.62
CA PHE A 173 5.88 14.30 0.48
C PHE A 173 7.30 14.78 0.75
N GLY A 174 7.97 14.24 1.79
CA GLY A 174 9.37 14.54 2.04
C GLY A 174 10.32 13.85 1.07
N ALA A 175 10.13 12.56 0.79
CA ALA A 175 10.99 11.80 -0.10
C ALA A 175 11.09 12.41 -1.52
N PHE A 176 9.99 12.98 -2.01
CA PHE A 176 9.91 13.66 -3.31
C PHE A 176 9.94 15.19 -3.18
N LYS A 177 10.23 15.74 -1.99
CA LYS A 177 10.37 17.19 -1.73
C LYS A 177 9.15 18.02 -2.15
N LEU A 178 7.95 17.46 -2.07
CA LEU A 178 6.73 18.11 -2.54
C LEU A 178 6.41 19.41 -1.77
N ALA A 179 6.88 19.54 -0.53
CA ALA A 179 6.71 20.75 0.30
C ALA A 179 7.47 21.99 -0.22
N GLU A 180 8.40 21.81 -1.16
CA GLU A 180 9.02 22.94 -1.87
C GLU A 180 8.04 23.61 -2.84
N VAL A 181 7.11 22.86 -3.42
CA VAL A 181 6.25 23.28 -4.54
C VAL A 181 4.74 23.27 -4.23
N ALA A 182 4.34 22.74 -3.08
CA ALA A 182 3.00 22.77 -2.51
C ALA A 182 3.08 23.16 -1.02
N LYS A 183 2.05 23.86 -0.51
CA LYS A 183 2.11 24.52 0.81
C LYS A 183 1.08 24.05 1.82
N TYR A 184 0.17 23.19 1.40
CA TYR A 184 -0.88 22.63 2.26
C TYR A 184 -0.83 21.11 2.20
N ALA A 185 -1.03 20.48 3.35
CA ALA A 185 -1.32 19.05 3.42
C ALA A 185 -2.55 18.85 4.30
N ASN A 186 -3.67 18.40 3.74
CA ASN A 186 -4.78 17.94 4.57
C ASN A 186 -4.55 16.48 4.91
N LYS A 187 -4.30 16.19 6.20
CA LYS A 187 -3.94 14.87 6.72
C LYS A 187 -5.12 13.92 6.93
N SER A 188 -6.35 14.35 6.65
CA SER A 188 -7.52 13.48 6.71
C SER A 188 -7.34 12.27 5.78
N PRO A 189 -7.46 11.03 6.30
CA PRO A 189 -7.17 9.81 5.55
C PRO A 189 -8.10 9.61 4.34
N LEU A 190 -7.53 9.38 3.16
CA LEU A 190 -8.31 9.21 1.92
C LEU A 190 -8.41 7.77 1.45
N GLN A 191 -7.33 7.00 1.52
CA GLN A 191 -7.27 5.65 0.96
C GLN A 191 -6.05 4.93 1.53
N VAL A 192 -6.19 3.65 1.88
CA VAL A 192 -5.05 2.79 2.21
C VAL A 192 -4.69 1.98 0.97
N TYR A 193 -3.68 2.44 0.24
CA TYR A 193 -3.15 1.71 -0.90
C TYR A 193 -2.50 0.39 -0.46
N CYS A 194 -2.62 -0.63 -1.31
CA CYS A 194 -1.76 -1.79 -1.20
C CYS A 194 -0.57 -1.69 -2.14
N THR A 195 0.46 -2.45 -1.82
CA THR A 195 1.36 -2.96 -2.85
C THR A 195 1.51 -4.46 -2.75
N MET A 196 1.78 -5.05 -3.90
CA MET A 196 2.20 -6.42 -3.99
C MET A 196 3.67 -6.47 -4.40
N GLY A 197 4.46 -7.24 -3.65
CA GLY A 197 5.68 -7.81 -4.18
C GLY A 197 5.31 -9.01 -5.03
N ILE A 198 5.85 -9.10 -6.22
CA ILE A 198 5.49 -10.15 -7.18
C ILE A 198 6.72 -10.94 -7.59
N ILE A 199 6.55 -12.24 -7.78
CA ILE A 199 7.57 -13.12 -8.34
C ILE A 199 6.97 -13.89 -9.51
N ASN A 200 7.81 -14.17 -10.50
CA ASN A 200 7.46 -15.09 -11.55
C ASN A 200 7.20 -16.49 -10.92
N PRO A 201 6.04 -17.11 -11.14
CA PRO A 201 5.69 -18.38 -10.51
C PRO A 201 6.69 -19.50 -10.81
N ASP A 202 7.25 -19.55 -12.01
CA ASP A 202 8.19 -20.59 -12.42
C ASP A 202 9.57 -20.39 -11.81
N VAL A 203 9.96 -19.14 -11.54
CA VAL A 203 11.15 -18.86 -10.75
C VAL A 203 10.96 -19.30 -9.31
N TYR A 204 9.82 -18.96 -8.68
CA TYR A 204 9.53 -19.39 -7.30
C TYR A 204 9.56 -20.91 -7.14
N LYS A 205 8.95 -21.67 -8.07
CA LYS A 205 8.93 -23.14 -8.06
C LYS A 205 10.32 -23.78 -8.14
N LYS A 206 11.28 -23.10 -8.77
CA LYS A 206 12.68 -23.58 -8.88
C LYS A 206 13.50 -23.34 -7.62
N LEU A 207 13.02 -22.52 -6.68
CA LEU A 207 13.72 -22.28 -5.44
C LEU A 207 13.66 -23.53 -4.53
N PRO A 208 14.75 -23.87 -3.83
CA PRO A 208 14.72 -24.82 -2.72
C PRO A 208 13.62 -24.47 -1.70
N ALA A 209 13.02 -25.49 -1.09
CA ALA A 209 11.92 -25.31 -0.13
C ALA A 209 12.25 -24.38 1.05
N GLU A 210 13.51 -24.41 1.50
CA GLU A 210 14.05 -23.50 2.53
C GLU A 210 14.03 -22.03 2.09
N PHE A 211 14.32 -21.72 0.83
CA PHE A 211 14.29 -20.33 0.32
C PHE A 211 12.88 -19.86 0.00
N GLN A 212 12.00 -20.77 -0.44
CA GLN A 212 10.57 -20.47 -0.58
C GLN A 212 9.98 -20.05 0.78
N GLN A 213 10.22 -20.85 1.82
CA GLN A 213 9.76 -20.55 3.17
C GLN A 213 10.39 -19.27 3.71
N LEU A 214 11.69 -19.08 3.50
CA LEU A 214 12.37 -17.87 3.95
C LEU A 214 11.81 -16.60 3.28
N LEU A 215 11.51 -16.63 1.98
CA LEU A 215 10.86 -15.52 1.28
C LEU A 215 9.49 -15.19 1.88
N ASP A 216 8.68 -16.22 2.12
CA ASP A 216 7.34 -16.05 2.68
C ASP A 216 7.40 -15.51 4.13
N GLU A 217 8.35 -15.98 4.95
CA GLU A 217 8.56 -15.49 6.32
C GLU A 217 9.04 -14.05 6.39
N ALA A 218 9.98 -13.70 5.50
CA ALA A 218 10.62 -12.40 5.54
C ALA A 218 9.67 -11.27 5.23
N TRP A 219 8.62 -11.54 4.47
CA TRP A 219 7.56 -10.59 4.23
C TRP A 219 6.86 -10.14 5.52
N ILE A 220 6.60 -11.08 6.43
CA ILE A 220 5.87 -10.76 7.68
C ILE A 220 6.72 -9.86 8.55
N LEU A 221 8.03 -10.08 8.55
CA LEU A 221 9.01 -9.19 9.16
C LEU A 221 9.00 -7.79 8.52
N TYR A 222 8.98 -7.75 7.18
CA TYR A 222 8.90 -6.48 6.44
C TYR A 222 7.67 -5.67 6.86
N GLN A 223 6.50 -6.29 7.00
CA GLN A 223 5.28 -5.59 7.44
C GLN A 223 5.36 -5.03 8.83
N LYS A 224 5.88 -5.81 9.77
CA LYS A 224 6.06 -5.33 11.14
C LYS A 224 6.89 -4.07 11.12
N TRP A 225 8.06 -4.13 10.47
CA TRP A 225 8.99 -3.00 10.40
C TRP A 225 8.45 -1.81 9.62
N THR A 226 7.76 -2.04 8.50
CA THR A 226 7.20 -0.95 7.70
C THR A 226 6.08 -0.27 8.43
N TYR A 227 5.20 -1.02 9.08
CA TYR A 227 4.07 -0.42 9.77
C TYR A 227 4.48 0.35 11.02
N GLU A 228 5.29 -0.26 11.89
CA GLU A 228 5.74 0.40 13.12
C GLU A 228 6.52 1.68 12.78
N ALA A 229 7.33 1.66 11.70
CA ALA A 229 7.98 2.86 11.19
C ALA A 229 7.00 3.86 10.57
N GLN A 230 6.11 3.44 9.66
CA GLN A 230 5.24 4.34 8.91
C GLN A 230 4.26 5.09 9.80
N TRP A 231 3.72 4.43 10.83
CA TRP A 231 2.76 5.07 11.74
C TRP A 231 3.42 6.14 12.60
N GLU A 232 4.61 5.88 13.11
CA GLU A 232 5.41 6.87 13.82
C GLU A 232 5.90 7.99 12.88
N MET A 233 6.13 7.66 11.60
CA MET A 233 6.61 8.61 10.60
C MET A 233 5.53 9.55 10.06
N VAL A 234 4.24 9.20 10.07
CA VAL A 234 3.20 10.06 9.48
C VAL A 234 3.14 11.44 10.15
N ASP A 235 2.90 11.48 11.46
CA ASP A 235 2.79 12.75 12.18
C ASP A 235 4.16 13.44 12.28
N SER A 236 5.23 12.68 12.55
CA SER A 236 6.57 13.25 12.65
C SER A 236 7.09 13.83 11.34
N GLU A 237 6.74 13.25 10.19
CA GLU A 237 7.12 13.77 8.87
C GLU A 237 6.34 15.04 8.53
N LEU A 238 5.02 15.09 8.79
CA LEU A 238 4.25 16.31 8.59
C LEU A 238 4.74 17.45 9.50
N GLU A 239 5.08 17.15 10.76
CA GLU A 239 5.72 18.11 11.66
C GLU A 239 7.08 18.57 11.15
N ARG A 240 7.90 17.65 10.63
CA ARG A 240 9.21 17.96 10.06
C ARG A 240 9.07 18.90 8.87
N LEU A 241 8.18 18.58 7.92
CA LEU A 241 7.89 19.42 6.75
C LEU A 241 7.27 20.76 7.14
N HIS A 242 6.45 20.82 8.20
CA HIS A 242 5.97 22.08 8.76
C HIS A 242 7.14 22.96 9.23
N LYS A 243 8.04 22.39 10.06
CA LYS A 243 9.20 23.10 10.62
C LYS A 243 10.20 23.54 9.55
N GLU A 244 10.49 22.68 8.58
CA GLU A 244 11.53 22.92 7.56
C GLU A 244 11.04 23.71 6.35
N ASN A 245 9.79 23.52 5.91
CA ASN A 245 9.28 24.07 4.65
C ASN A 245 8.10 25.03 4.82
N GLY A 246 7.61 25.23 6.06
CA GLY A 246 6.43 26.04 6.35
C GLY A 246 5.13 25.40 5.86
N LEU A 247 5.07 24.06 5.75
CA LEU A 247 3.88 23.33 5.32
C LEU A 247 2.72 23.59 6.29
N THR A 248 1.57 24.04 5.79
CA THR A 248 0.35 24.13 6.59
C THR A 248 -0.34 22.78 6.61
N VAL A 249 -0.43 22.18 7.79
CA VAL A 249 -1.14 20.89 7.99
C VAL A 249 -2.58 21.18 8.37
N LEU A 250 -3.51 20.66 7.57
CA LEU A 250 -4.95 20.80 7.73
C LEU A 250 -5.56 19.45 8.11
N GLU A 251 -6.75 19.47 8.68
CA GLU A 251 -7.54 18.28 8.99
C GLU A 251 -9.03 18.65 8.92
N CYS A 252 -9.84 17.80 8.30
CA CYS A 252 -11.29 17.97 8.30
C CYS A 252 -11.86 17.85 9.72
N THR A 253 -12.95 18.57 9.97
CA THR A 253 -13.75 18.28 11.17
C THR A 253 -14.35 16.87 11.07
N PRO A 254 -14.72 16.24 12.20
CA PRO A 254 -15.39 14.94 12.18
C PRO A 254 -16.63 14.89 11.28
N GLU A 255 -17.41 15.97 11.26
CA GLU A 255 -18.63 16.10 10.45
C GLU A 255 -18.30 16.16 8.96
N GLU A 256 -17.30 16.94 8.58
CA GLU A 256 -16.88 17.06 7.18
C GLU A 256 -16.21 15.77 6.70
N TYR A 257 -15.43 15.11 7.55
CA TYR A 257 -14.85 13.82 7.22
C TYR A 257 -15.91 12.71 7.08
N ALA A 258 -16.96 12.74 7.90
CA ALA A 258 -18.12 11.86 7.72
C ALA A 258 -18.81 12.12 6.38
N ARG A 259 -18.97 13.38 5.99
CA ARG A 259 -19.50 13.77 4.68
C ARG A 259 -18.61 13.28 3.53
N TRP A 260 -17.29 13.41 3.64
CA TRP A 260 -16.34 12.85 2.66
C TRP A 260 -16.53 11.34 2.48
N ARG A 261 -16.74 10.63 3.60
CA ARG A 261 -17.01 9.20 3.59
C ARG A 261 -18.35 8.84 2.94
N GLU A 262 -19.42 9.61 3.16
CA GLU A 262 -20.71 9.40 2.48
C GLU A 262 -20.54 9.52 0.95
N GLN A 263 -19.76 10.48 0.48
CA GLN A 263 -19.45 10.62 -0.96
C GLN A 263 -18.60 9.45 -1.47
N ALA A 264 -17.70 8.93 -0.63
CA ALA A 264 -16.92 7.72 -0.95
C ALA A 264 -17.81 6.50 -1.18
N GLN A 265 -18.89 6.34 -0.39
CA GLN A 265 -19.83 5.23 -0.55
C GLN A 265 -20.52 5.22 -1.92
N LEU A 266 -20.73 6.37 -2.56
CA LEU A 266 -21.25 6.42 -3.93
C LEU A 266 -20.29 5.78 -4.94
N VAL A 267 -18.98 5.94 -4.74
CA VAL A 267 -17.95 5.25 -5.52
C VAL A 267 -17.98 3.76 -5.23
N TRP A 268 -18.17 3.37 -3.95
CA TRP A 268 -18.25 1.96 -3.57
C TRP A 268 -19.39 1.27 -4.33
N GLU A 269 -20.58 1.86 -4.32
CA GLU A 269 -21.74 1.32 -5.03
C GLU A 269 -21.49 1.18 -6.53
N LYS A 270 -20.85 2.17 -7.16
CA LYS A 270 -20.49 2.09 -8.59
C LYS A 270 -19.58 0.90 -8.89
N TYR A 271 -18.55 0.68 -8.07
CA TYR A 271 -17.62 -0.44 -8.28
C TYR A 271 -18.28 -1.78 -8.03
N ILE A 272 -19.10 -1.87 -6.98
CA ILE A 272 -19.76 -3.11 -6.61
C ILE A 272 -20.78 -3.52 -7.68
N THR A 273 -21.66 -2.61 -8.08
CA THR A 273 -22.67 -2.89 -9.13
C THR A 273 -22.01 -3.23 -10.47
N GLY A 274 -20.89 -2.58 -10.80
CA GLY A 274 -20.13 -2.89 -12.01
C GLY A 274 -19.51 -4.29 -12.02
N LEU A 275 -19.07 -4.79 -10.87
CA LEU A 275 -18.52 -6.14 -10.71
C LEU A 275 -19.64 -7.20 -10.58
N GLU A 276 -20.74 -6.89 -9.91
CA GLU A 276 -21.93 -7.75 -9.83
C GLU A 276 -22.54 -8.00 -11.21
N ALA A 277 -22.55 -7.00 -12.09
CA ALA A 277 -22.97 -7.15 -13.49
C ALA A 277 -22.08 -8.13 -14.29
N GLN A 278 -20.87 -8.43 -13.79
CA GLN A 278 -19.94 -9.40 -14.36
C GLN A 278 -19.98 -10.76 -13.63
N GLY A 279 -20.90 -10.95 -12.68
CA GLY A 279 -21.06 -12.19 -11.92
C GLY A 279 -20.14 -12.34 -10.72
N VAL A 280 -19.48 -11.27 -10.27
CA VAL A 280 -18.65 -11.27 -9.06
C VAL A 280 -19.51 -10.91 -7.84
N ASP A 281 -19.38 -11.65 -6.73
CA ASP A 281 -20.01 -11.31 -5.44
C ASP A 281 -19.28 -10.15 -4.74
N ALA A 282 -19.27 -8.98 -5.38
CA ALA A 282 -18.50 -7.83 -4.91
C ALA A 282 -18.98 -7.32 -3.54
N ARG A 283 -20.29 -7.43 -3.24
CA ARG A 283 -20.84 -7.13 -1.91
C ARG A 283 -20.36 -8.10 -0.85
N GLY A 284 -20.38 -9.40 -1.11
CA GLY A 284 -19.89 -10.42 -0.19
C GLY A 284 -18.39 -10.27 0.08
N ILE A 285 -17.60 -9.94 -0.94
CA ILE A 285 -16.17 -9.62 -0.80
C ILE A 285 -15.97 -8.42 0.12
N LEU A 286 -16.69 -7.32 -0.09
CA LEU A 286 -16.56 -6.12 0.73
C LEU A 286 -17.01 -6.35 2.19
N ASN A 287 -18.10 -7.09 2.39
CA ASN A 287 -18.58 -7.46 3.72
C ASN A 287 -17.56 -8.35 4.47
N THR A 288 -16.95 -9.30 3.76
CA THR A 288 -15.87 -10.14 4.30
C THR A 288 -14.69 -9.28 4.72
N TYR A 289 -14.30 -8.32 3.88
CA TYR A 289 -13.23 -7.38 4.18
C TYR A 289 -13.54 -6.58 5.45
N GLU A 290 -14.74 -6.02 5.56
CA GLU A 290 -15.16 -5.24 6.73
C GLU A 290 -15.11 -6.07 8.02
N SER A 291 -15.62 -7.30 7.96
CA SER A 291 -15.66 -8.21 9.10
C SER A 291 -14.25 -8.54 9.61
N LEU A 292 -13.34 -8.90 8.69
CA LEU A 292 -11.95 -9.17 9.03
C LEU A 292 -11.24 -7.90 9.52
N TYR A 293 -11.50 -6.74 8.92
CA TYR A 293 -10.91 -5.48 9.36
C TYR A 293 -11.35 -5.14 10.79
N LYS A 294 -12.64 -5.21 11.09
CA LYS A 294 -13.17 -4.99 12.46
C LYS A 294 -12.53 -5.92 13.48
N LYS A 295 -12.24 -7.17 13.09
CA LYS A 295 -11.55 -8.14 13.93
C LYS A 295 -10.08 -7.76 14.18
N TYR A 296 -9.36 -7.30 13.14
CA TYR A 296 -7.90 -7.07 13.19
C TYR A 296 -7.49 -5.64 13.54
N ALA A 297 -8.40 -4.66 13.45
CA ALA A 297 -8.09 -3.25 13.66
C ALA A 297 -7.49 -2.93 15.03
N ASN A 298 -7.80 -3.76 16.04
CA ASN A 298 -7.33 -3.61 17.41
C ASN A 298 -6.23 -4.60 17.80
N TYR A 299 -5.71 -5.38 16.85
CA TYR A 299 -4.63 -6.31 17.14
C TYR A 299 -3.32 -5.55 17.37
N THR A 300 -2.57 -5.97 18.39
CA THR A 300 -1.16 -5.60 18.56
C THR A 300 -0.30 -6.16 17.43
N PRO A 301 0.90 -5.61 17.17
CA PRO A 301 1.84 -6.20 16.19
C PRO A 301 2.09 -7.69 16.41
N LYS A 302 2.21 -8.11 17.69
CA LYS A 302 2.35 -9.52 18.07
C LYS A 302 1.14 -10.37 17.66
N GLN A 303 -0.08 -9.92 17.94
CA GLN A 303 -1.30 -10.66 17.57
C GLN A 303 -1.47 -10.75 16.04
N ILE A 304 -1.08 -9.70 15.31
CA ILE A 304 -1.06 -9.74 13.84
C ILE A 304 -0.07 -10.79 13.35
N TYR A 305 1.15 -10.82 13.90
CA TYR A 305 2.13 -11.86 13.59
C TYR A 305 1.60 -13.27 13.87
N GLU A 306 1.06 -13.50 15.07
CA GLU A 306 0.52 -14.79 15.46
C GLU A 306 -0.59 -15.24 14.50
N ARG A 307 -1.46 -14.30 14.08
CA ARG A 307 -2.49 -14.60 13.08
C ARG A 307 -1.91 -14.92 11.71
N TYR A 308 -0.88 -14.21 11.26
CA TYR A 308 -0.16 -14.57 10.03
C TYR A 308 0.42 -15.99 10.12
N ALA A 309 1.04 -16.34 11.25
CA ALA A 309 1.63 -17.66 11.47
C ALA A 309 0.57 -18.76 11.41
N GLU A 310 -0.59 -18.56 12.04
CA GLU A 310 -1.73 -19.48 11.98
C GLU A 310 -2.21 -19.69 10.53
N LEU A 311 -2.44 -18.60 9.80
CA LEU A 311 -2.91 -18.65 8.42
C LEU A 311 -1.86 -19.30 7.50
N TYR A 312 -0.59 -18.95 7.68
CA TYR A 312 0.50 -19.53 6.90
C TYR A 312 0.60 -21.05 7.13
N LYS A 313 0.57 -21.51 8.39
CA LYS A 313 0.50 -22.93 8.70
C LYS A 313 -0.70 -23.61 8.07
N LYS A 314 -1.87 -22.97 8.13
CA LYS A 314 -3.11 -23.49 7.54
C LYS A 314 -3.01 -23.65 6.02
N PHE A 315 -2.46 -22.66 5.30
CA PHE A 315 -2.48 -22.65 3.83
C PHE A 315 -1.26 -23.31 3.18
N TYR A 316 -0.11 -23.32 3.86
CA TYR A 316 1.15 -23.85 3.32
C TYR A 316 1.67 -25.08 4.06
N GLY A 317 1.06 -25.48 5.18
CA GLY A 317 1.43 -26.67 5.94
C GLY A 317 2.77 -26.58 6.66
N ARG A 318 3.31 -25.36 6.85
CA ARG A 318 4.63 -25.11 7.46
C ARG A 318 4.53 -24.01 8.50
N ASP A 319 5.35 -24.09 9.54
CA ASP A 319 5.44 -23.05 10.57
C ASP A 319 6.44 -21.97 10.15
N LEU A 320 6.19 -20.72 10.55
CA LEU A 320 7.17 -19.62 10.40
C LEU A 320 8.24 -19.77 11.49
N THR A 321 9.45 -20.20 11.13
CA THR A 321 10.50 -20.57 12.08
C THR A 321 11.85 -19.89 11.86
N TYR A 322 12.22 -19.52 10.63
CA TYR A 322 13.52 -18.91 10.32
C TYR A 322 13.71 -17.50 10.90
N LEU A 323 12.64 -16.70 10.90
CA LEU A 323 12.66 -15.29 11.29
C LEU A 323 11.76 -15.00 12.49
N ARG A 324 11.22 -16.03 13.14
CA ARG A 324 10.27 -15.88 14.26
C ARG A 324 10.80 -14.99 15.38
N GLU A 325 12.06 -15.17 15.76
CA GLU A 325 12.69 -14.35 16.81
C GLU A 325 12.88 -12.90 16.36
N GLU A 326 13.25 -12.67 15.10
CA GLU A 326 13.33 -11.32 14.54
C GLU A 326 11.98 -10.63 14.43
N ILE A 327 10.91 -11.38 14.18
CA ILE A 327 9.56 -10.83 14.07
C ILE A 327 8.98 -10.55 15.45
N LEU A 328 9.21 -11.43 16.43
CA LEU A 328 8.70 -11.25 17.79
C LEU A 328 9.58 -10.36 18.68
N GLY A 329 10.85 -10.19 18.34
CA GLY A 329 11.82 -9.43 19.13
C GLY A 329 11.92 -7.97 18.70
N ASP A 330 12.18 -7.10 19.67
CA ASP A 330 12.31 -5.66 19.42
C ASP A 330 13.74 -5.20 19.14
N LYS A 331 14.77 -6.00 19.49
CA LYS A 331 16.17 -5.55 19.39
C LYS A 331 16.59 -5.14 17.97
N LYS A 332 16.31 -5.99 16.97
CA LYS A 332 16.60 -5.65 15.57
C LYS A 332 15.69 -4.54 15.03
N TYR A 333 14.47 -4.40 15.56
CA TYR A 333 13.60 -3.29 15.22
C TYR A 333 14.15 -1.95 15.76
N LEU A 334 14.71 -1.92 16.97
CA LEU A 334 15.36 -0.74 17.53
C LEU A 334 16.63 -0.35 16.78
N GLU A 335 17.50 -1.30 16.46
CA GLU A 335 18.67 -1.09 15.59
C GLU A 335 18.22 -0.51 14.23
N TYR A 336 17.08 -0.97 13.72
CA TYR A 336 16.49 -0.49 12.48
C TYR A 336 15.86 0.91 12.60
N LYS A 337 15.18 1.24 13.69
CA LYS A 337 14.68 2.60 13.96
C LYS A 337 15.82 3.61 13.96
N GLU A 338 16.93 3.26 14.63
CA GLU A 338 18.14 4.07 14.67
C GLU A 338 18.74 4.28 13.26
N MET A 339 18.82 3.22 12.45
CA MET A 339 19.26 3.33 11.05
C MET A 339 18.38 4.24 10.19
N LEU A 340 17.08 4.31 10.47
CA LEU A 340 16.14 5.19 9.76
C LEU A 340 16.07 6.60 10.35
N GLY A 341 16.81 6.89 11.42
CA GLY A 341 16.72 8.17 12.13
C GLY A 341 15.37 8.39 12.82
N ILE A 342 14.59 7.31 13.03
CA ILE A 342 13.33 7.36 13.76
C ILE A 342 13.68 7.29 15.25
N LYS A 343 13.40 8.38 15.97
CA LYS A 343 13.71 8.49 17.41
C LYS A 343 12.80 7.66 18.30
#